data_AF-A0A2V9VFI2-F1
#
_entry.id   AF-A0A2V9VFI2-F1
#
_cell.length_a   1.000
_cell.length_b   1.000
_cell.length_c   1.000
_cell.angle_alpha   90.00
_cell.angle_beta   90.00
_cell.angle_gamma   90.00
#
_symmetry.space_group_name_H-M   'P 1'
#
loop_
_entity.id
_entity.type
_entity.pdbx_description
1 polymer ?
#
loop_
_entity_poly.entity_id
_entity_poly.type
_entity_poly.pdbx_seq_one_letter_code
_entity_poly.pdbx_strand_id
1 'polypeptide(L)'
;MSMENNQPRIHRVVGALDCGQVVNPNIVEQQIQGGVIYALCNALRAKITIEKGRVVQGNFDDYAPMRMNEVPAVEAYVVESTEPPTGTGEPPIPPLAPAICNAMYAATKKRVRALPILG
;
A
#
# COMPACT_ATOMS: atom_id res chain seq x y z
N MET A 1 -12.47 4.06 4.53
CA MET A 1 -12.30 4.74 3.23
C MET A 1 -13.63 5.32 2.78
N SER A 2 -13.62 6.30 1.88
CA SER A 2 -14.83 6.81 1.20
C SER A 2 -14.63 6.84 -0.31
N MET A 3 -15.72 7.08 -1.05
CA MET A 3 -15.65 7.45 -2.46
C MET A 3 -15.89 8.97 -2.56
N GLU A 4 -14.94 9.70 -3.15
CA GLU A 4 -15.02 11.13 -3.39
C GLU A 4 -14.85 11.37 -4.90
N ASN A 5 -15.82 12.01 -5.56
CA ASN A 5 -15.82 12.22 -7.01
C ASN A 5 -15.56 10.91 -7.81
N ASN A 6 -16.15 9.81 -7.36
CA ASN A 6 -15.97 8.47 -7.92
C ASN A 6 -14.53 7.90 -7.82
N GLN A 7 -13.68 8.49 -6.99
CA GLN A 7 -12.34 8.00 -6.66
C GLN A 7 -12.27 7.49 -5.21
N PRO A 8 -11.54 6.41 -4.92
CA PRO A 8 -11.32 5.94 -3.56
C PRO A 8 -10.42 6.91 -2.79
N ARG A 9 -10.87 7.35 -1.61
CA ARG A 9 -10.03 8.02 -0.61
C ARG A 9 -9.82 7.13 0.60
N ILE A 10 -8.56 6.80 0.86
CA ILE A 10 -8.15 5.98 1.99
C ILE A 10 -7.90 6.92 3.17
N HIS A 11 -8.60 6.68 4.28
CA HIS A 11 -8.49 7.53 5.48
C HIS A 11 -7.52 6.96 6.52
N ARG A 12 -7.50 5.63 6.62
CA ARG A 12 -6.78 4.90 7.66
C ARG A 12 -6.39 3.52 7.14
N VAL A 13 -5.19 3.09 7.48
CA VAL A 13 -4.69 1.72 7.28
C VAL A 13 -4.17 1.22 8.64
N VAL A 14 -4.55 0.00 9.00
CA VAL A 14 -4.05 -0.67 10.21
C VAL A 14 -3.30 -1.91 9.75
N GLY A 15 -2.00 -1.95 10.03
CA GLY A 15 -1.13 -3.07 9.72
C GLY A 15 -0.73 -3.80 11.00
N ALA A 16 -0.83 -5.12 10.99
CA ALA A 16 -0.27 -5.99 12.02
C ALA A 16 0.77 -6.91 11.36
N LEU A 17 1.95 -7.01 11.95
CA LEU A 17 3.07 -7.76 11.40
C LEU A 17 3.60 -8.74 12.45
N ASP A 18 3.72 -10.01 12.07
CA ASP A 18 4.53 -10.99 12.79
C ASP A 18 5.85 -11.15 12.03
N CYS A 19 6.97 -10.93 12.70
CA CYS A 19 8.31 -11.14 12.16
C CYS A 19 9.19 -12.00 13.09
N GLY A 20 8.60 -12.81 13.96
CA GLY A 20 9.33 -13.46 15.04
C GLY A 20 9.85 -12.42 16.04
N GLN A 21 11.04 -12.68 16.62
CA GLN A 21 11.68 -11.77 17.55
C GLN A 21 11.95 -10.39 16.93
N VAL A 22 11.38 -9.35 17.55
CA VAL A 22 11.61 -7.97 17.16
C VAL A 22 12.97 -7.49 17.65
N VAL A 23 13.88 -7.19 16.72
CA VAL A 23 15.22 -6.67 17.06
C VAL A 23 15.16 -5.17 17.43
N ASN A 24 14.44 -4.37 16.63
CA ASN A 24 14.23 -2.95 16.89
C ASN A 24 12.79 -2.55 16.56
N PRO A 25 11.93 -2.33 17.59
CA PRO A 25 10.53 -2.01 17.39
C PRO A 25 10.28 -0.76 16.54
N ASN A 26 11.11 0.28 16.70
CA ASN A 26 10.94 1.53 15.98
C ASN A 26 11.22 1.38 14.48
N ILE A 27 12.22 0.57 14.11
CA ILE A 27 12.49 0.27 12.69
C ILE A 27 11.35 -0.57 12.11
N VAL A 28 10.80 -1.53 12.85
CA VAL A 28 9.68 -2.35 12.39
C VAL A 28 8.44 -1.50 12.13
N GLU A 29 8.12 -0.57 13.04
CA GLU A 29 7.04 0.41 12.86
C GLU A 29 7.22 1.22 11.56
N GLN A 30 8.43 1.75 11.34
CA GLN A 30 8.75 2.50 10.12
C GLN A 30 8.66 1.64 8.85
N GLN A 31 9.04 0.36 8.90
CA GLN A 31 8.89 -0.56 7.76
C GLN A 31 7.42 -0.81 7.42
N ILE A 32 6.57 -0.99 8.43
CA ILE A 32 5.12 -1.13 8.22
C ILE A 32 4.56 0.14 7.58
N GLN A 33 4.88 1.31 8.12
CA GLN A 33 4.40 2.60 7.61
C GLN A 33 4.89 2.86 6.17
N GLY A 34 6.19 2.69 5.92
CA GLY A 34 6.80 2.89 4.61
C GLY A 34 6.28 1.90 3.58
N GLY A 35 6.15 0.62 3.95
CA GLY A 35 5.63 -0.43 3.08
C GLY A 35 4.15 -0.20 2.72
N VAL A 36 3.32 0.28 3.65
CA VAL A 36 1.95 0.69 3.35
C VAL A 36 1.91 1.84 2.35
N ILE A 37 2.73 2.88 2.51
CA ILE A 37 2.78 4.01 1.57
C ILE A 37 3.25 3.56 0.18
N TYR A 38 4.29 2.72 0.13
CA TYR A 38 4.80 2.16 -1.11
C TYR A 38 3.75 1.29 -1.82
N ALA A 39 3.05 0.44 -1.07
CA ALA A 39 2.01 -0.40 -1.61
C ALA A 39 0.78 0.41 -2.06
N LEU A 40 0.44 1.51 -1.38
CA LEU A 40 -0.63 2.43 -1.81
C LEU A 40 -0.29 3.03 -3.17
N CYS A 41 0.94 3.50 -3.35
CA CYS A 41 1.41 4.00 -4.63
C CYS A 41 1.23 2.96 -5.74
N ASN A 42 1.64 1.71 -5.48
CA ASN A 42 1.55 0.62 -6.46
C ASN A 42 0.11 0.22 -6.77
N ALA A 43 -0.71 0.03 -5.75
CA ALA A 43 -2.11 -0.35 -5.90
C ALA A 43 -2.92 0.75 -6.59
N LEU A 44 -2.63 2.03 -6.34
CA LEU A 44 -3.43 3.13 -6.83
C LEU A 44 -2.97 3.68 -8.17
N ARG A 45 -1.67 3.82 -8.47
CA ARG A 45 -1.20 4.63 -9.61
C ARG A 45 0.03 4.14 -10.38
N ALA A 46 0.79 3.16 -9.90
CA ALA A 46 2.10 2.80 -10.47
C ALA A 46 2.06 2.04 -11.81
N LYS A 47 1.28 2.51 -12.78
CA LYS A 47 1.26 1.94 -14.13
C LYS A 47 2.52 2.37 -14.88
N ILE A 48 3.19 1.39 -15.49
CA ILE A 48 4.23 1.63 -16.48
C ILE A 48 3.70 1.13 -17.83
N THR A 49 3.68 2.02 -18.82
CA THR A 49 3.25 1.71 -20.19
C THR A 49 4.48 1.50 -21.06
N ILE A 50 4.48 0.41 -21.84
CA ILE A 50 5.54 0.10 -22.80
C ILE A 50 4.99 0.31 -24.21
N GLU A 51 5.55 1.28 -24.93
CA GLU A 51 5.20 1.55 -26.33
C GLU A 51 6.45 1.50 -27.20
N LYS A 52 6.37 0.80 -28.34
CA LYS A 52 7.49 0.66 -29.30
C LYS A 52 8.80 0.24 -28.61
N GLY A 53 8.70 -0.63 -27.60
CA GLY A 53 9.83 -1.15 -26.84
C GLY A 53 10.44 -0.19 -25.81
N ARG A 54 9.75 0.90 -25.44
CA ARG A 54 10.24 1.89 -24.47
C ARG A 54 9.19 2.22 -23.41
N VAL A 55 9.65 2.54 -22.21
CA VAL A 55 8.80 3.11 -21.17
C VAL A 55 8.31 4.48 -21.62
N VAL A 56 7.00 4.72 -21.49
CA VAL A 56 6.36 6.01 -21.83
C VAL A 56 6.57 7.04 -20.71
N GLN A 57 6.40 6.62 -19.44
CA GLN A 57 6.57 7.51 -18.28
C GLN A 57 8.05 7.86 -18.06
N GLY A 58 8.38 9.15 -18.05
CA GLY A 58 9.75 9.65 -17.93
C GLY A 58 10.12 10.25 -16.57
N ASN A 59 9.14 10.66 -15.75
CA ASN A 59 9.41 11.43 -14.52
C ASN A 59 8.21 11.38 -13.52
N PHE A 60 8.26 12.09 -12.39
CA PHE A 60 7.24 12.01 -11.33
C PHE A 60 5.97 12.84 -11.57
N ASP A 61 5.89 13.52 -12.70
CA ASP A 61 4.66 14.14 -13.22
C ASP A 61 3.81 13.15 -14.02
N ASP A 62 4.43 12.17 -14.71
CA ASP A 62 3.73 11.14 -15.49
C ASP A 62 3.73 9.73 -14.84
N TYR A 63 4.63 9.48 -13.89
CA TYR A 63 4.58 8.38 -12.92
C TYR A 63 4.44 8.98 -11.52
N ALA A 64 3.21 9.26 -11.09
CA ALA A 64 2.95 10.06 -9.89
C ALA A 64 2.98 9.20 -8.59
N PRO A 65 4.05 9.27 -7.77
CA PRO A 65 4.02 8.63 -6.45
C PRO A 65 3.06 9.37 -5.52
N MET A 66 2.68 8.70 -4.43
CA MET A 66 1.87 9.32 -3.36
C MET A 66 2.53 10.61 -2.83
N ARG A 67 1.72 11.65 -2.64
CA ARG A 67 2.13 12.90 -1.98
C ARG A 67 1.73 12.90 -0.50
N MET A 68 2.40 13.73 0.30
CA MET A 68 2.17 13.77 1.76
C MET A 68 0.71 14.03 2.15
N ASN A 69 -0.01 14.85 1.39
CA ASN A 69 -1.43 15.15 1.63
C ASN A 69 -2.40 14.01 1.26
N GLU A 70 -1.90 12.94 0.63
CA GLU A 70 -2.67 11.77 0.21
C GLU A 70 -2.44 10.58 1.15
N VAL A 71 -1.44 10.66 2.03
CA VAL A 71 -1.09 9.59 2.96
C VAL A 71 -2.19 9.46 4.03
N PRO A 72 -2.79 8.27 4.21
CA PRO A 72 -3.74 8.02 5.29
C PRO A 72 -3.03 7.96 6.65
N ALA A 73 -3.80 7.99 7.75
CA ALA A 73 -3.26 7.56 9.03
C ALA A 73 -2.85 6.08 8.95
N VAL A 74 -1.59 5.76 9.27
CA VAL A 74 -1.09 4.38 9.29
C VAL A 74 -0.76 3.99 10.72
N GLU A 75 -1.47 2.98 11.23
CA GLU A 75 -1.18 2.37 12.52
C GLU A 75 -0.46 1.04 12.31
N ALA A 76 0.61 0.84 13.05
CA ALA A 76 1.47 -0.32 12.96
C ALA A 76 1.46 -1.06 14.29
N TYR A 77 1.15 -2.35 14.24
CA TYR A 77 1.15 -3.25 15.38
C TYR A 77 2.10 -4.41 15.09
N VAL A 78 2.82 -4.83 16.12
CA VAL A 78 3.68 -6.01 16.03
C VAL A 78 3.06 -7.13 16.85
N VAL A 79 2.94 -8.30 16.26
CA VAL A 79 2.45 -9.50 16.93
C VAL A 79 3.57 -10.05 17.79
N GLU A 80 3.30 -10.30 19.07
CA GLU A 80 4.29 -10.92 19.96
C GLU A 80 4.59 -12.35 19.50
N SER A 81 5.88 -12.67 19.35
CA SER A 81 6.32 -13.96 18.85
C SER A 81 7.66 -14.37 19.46
N THR A 82 7.82 -15.67 19.72
CA THR A 82 9.07 -16.28 20.22
C THR A 82 9.87 -16.96 19.11
N GLU A 83 9.39 -16.91 17.87
CA GLU A 83 10.09 -17.48 16.72
C GLU A 83 11.37 -16.70 16.39
N PRO A 84 12.37 -17.31 15.70
CA PRO A 84 13.55 -16.60 15.24
C PRO A 84 13.20 -15.37 14.38
N PRO A 85 14.01 -14.30 14.41
CA PRO A 85 13.73 -13.09 13.64
C PRO A 85 13.66 -13.38 12.13
N THR A 86 12.66 -12.79 11.47
CA THR A 86 12.49 -12.85 10.01
C THR A 86 12.49 -11.46 9.37
N GLY A 87 12.33 -11.39 8.05
CA GLY A 87 12.36 -10.12 7.31
C GLY A 87 11.10 -9.28 7.51
N THR A 88 11.27 -7.96 7.62
CA THR A 88 10.16 -7.01 7.88
C THR A 88 9.90 -6.02 6.74
N GLY A 89 10.81 -5.95 5.74
CA GLY A 89 10.74 -4.91 4.70
C GLY A 89 9.67 -5.15 3.63
N GLU A 90 9.51 -6.39 3.19
CA GLU A 90 8.53 -6.76 2.15
C GLU A 90 7.12 -7.08 2.68
N PRO A 91 6.93 -7.74 3.84
CA PRO A 91 5.61 -8.21 4.27
C PRO A 91 4.49 -7.16 4.36
N PRO A 92 4.75 -5.87 4.68
CA PRO A 92 3.70 -4.85 4.68
C PRO A 92 3.10 -4.55 3.28
N ILE A 93 3.76 -4.96 2.19
CA ILE A 93 3.39 -4.57 0.83
C ILE A 93 2.25 -5.44 0.25
N PRO A 94 2.37 -6.78 0.16
CA PRO A 94 1.38 -7.63 -0.52
C PRO A 94 -0.07 -7.55 0.02
N PRO A 95 -0.31 -7.46 1.35
CA PRO A 95 -1.67 -7.48 1.89
C PRO A 95 -2.49 -6.24 1.54
N LEU A 96 -1.86 -5.14 1.18
CA LEU A 96 -2.55 -3.86 1.07
C LEU A 96 -3.50 -3.79 -0.14
N ALA A 97 -3.05 -4.18 -1.33
CA ALA A 97 -3.89 -4.12 -2.53
C ALA A 97 -5.23 -4.89 -2.38
N PRO A 98 -5.25 -6.17 -1.94
CA PRO A 98 -6.51 -6.87 -1.70
C PRO A 98 -7.34 -6.23 -0.57
N ALA A 99 -6.71 -5.69 0.49
CA ALA A 99 -7.44 -4.98 1.55
C ALA A 99 -8.20 -3.75 1.01
N ILE A 100 -7.57 -2.95 0.15
CA ILE A 100 -8.21 -1.80 -0.51
C ILE A 100 -9.32 -2.25 -1.46
N CYS A 101 -9.06 -3.25 -2.31
CA CYS A 101 -10.07 -3.79 -3.23
C CYS A 101 -11.30 -4.33 -2.48
N ASN A 102 -11.11 -4.96 -1.32
CA ASN A 102 -12.19 -5.42 -0.45
C ASN A 102 -12.94 -4.26 0.20
N ALA A 103 -12.23 -3.22 0.66
CA ALA A 103 -12.86 -2.01 1.19
C ALA A 103 -13.69 -1.28 0.12
N MET A 104 -13.19 -1.20 -1.12
CA MET A 104 -13.93 -0.67 -2.26
C MET A 104 -15.17 -1.48 -2.56
N TYR A 105 -15.07 -2.81 -2.55
CA TYR A 105 -16.25 -3.67 -2.72
C TYR A 105 -17.25 -3.47 -1.58
N ALA A 106 -16.79 -3.35 -0.33
CA ALA A 106 -17.69 -3.12 0.79
C ALA A 106 -18.50 -1.82 0.60
N ALA A 107 -17.85 -0.75 0.13
CA ALA A 107 -18.43 0.56 -0.12
C ALA A 107 -19.30 0.65 -1.39
N THR A 108 -18.96 -0.06 -2.46
CA THR A 108 -19.57 0.14 -3.79
C THR A 108 -20.29 -1.08 -4.36
N LYS A 109 -20.08 -2.26 -3.77
CA LYS A 109 -20.47 -3.59 -4.30
C LYS A 109 -19.90 -3.94 -5.67
N LYS A 110 -18.92 -3.19 -6.16
CA LYS A 110 -18.20 -3.47 -7.41
C LYS A 110 -16.85 -4.10 -7.10
N ARG A 111 -16.52 -5.17 -7.82
CA ARG A 111 -15.23 -5.88 -7.67
C ARG A 111 -14.19 -5.23 -8.58
N VAL A 112 -13.09 -4.78 -8.01
CA VAL A 112 -11.89 -4.39 -8.75
C VAL A 112 -10.99 -5.60 -8.89
N ARG A 113 -10.55 -5.90 -10.12
CA ARG A 113 -9.70 -7.06 -10.45
C ARG A 113 -8.47 -6.71 -11.28
N ALA A 114 -8.29 -5.44 -11.58
CA ALA A 114 -7.14 -4.92 -12.31
C ALA A 114 -6.49 -3.83 -11.46
N LEU A 115 -5.16 -3.80 -11.49
CA LEU A 115 -4.35 -2.75 -10.89
C LEU A 115 -3.58 -2.02 -12.00
N PRO A 116 -3.22 -0.74 -11.79
CA PRO A 116 -3.62 0.07 -10.64
C PRO A 116 -5.12 0.43 -10.65
N ILE A 117 -5.64 0.80 -9.48
CA ILE A 117 -7.06 1.12 -9.27
C ILE A 117 -7.45 2.44 -9.93
N LEU A 118 -6.55 3.42 -9.92
CA LEU A 118 -6.71 4.71 -10.60
C LEU A 118 -5.91 4.65 -11.90
N GLY A 119 -6.60 4.52 -13.03
CA GLY A 119 -5.98 4.43 -14.34
C GLY A 119 -6.99 4.14 -15.45
#